data_AF-A0A358QL82-F1
#
_entry.id   AF-A0A358QL82-F1
#
_cell.length_a   1.000
_cell.length_b   1.000
_cell.length_c   1.000
_cell.angle_alpha   90.00
_cell.angle_beta   90.00
_cell.angle_gamma   90.00
#
_symmetry.space_group_name_H-M   'P 1'
#
loop_
_entity.id
_entity.type
_entity.pdbx_description
1 polymer ?
#
loop_
_entity_poly.entity_id
_entity_poly.type
_entity_poly.pdbx_seq_one_letter_code
_entity_poly.pdbx_strand_id
1 'polypeptide(L)'
;SRDEAVRLALGASEHVELPGAAGAGAGPLAKRELEVARLIAEGMTNKQIAARLFISDRTVATHVGHILNKLGFNSRAEVAGWIGPPRP
;
A
#
# COMPACT_ATOMS: atom_id res chain seq x y z
N SER A 1 -16.89 -0.47 -30.12
CA SER A 1 -15.98 -1.58 -30.49
C SER A 1 -14.78 -1.52 -29.56
N ARG A 2 -14.48 -2.62 -28.83
CA ARG A 2 -13.36 -2.95 -27.89
C ARG A 2 -12.82 -1.90 -26.89
N ASP A 3 -12.91 -0.60 -27.18
CA ASP A 3 -12.34 0.50 -26.41
C ASP A 3 -13.27 1.11 -25.34
N GLU A 4 -14.51 0.63 -25.23
CA GLU A 4 -15.53 1.20 -24.33
C GLU A 4 -15.98 0.24 -23.20
N ALA A 5 -15.61 -1.04 -23.27
CA ALA A 5 -16.12 -2.07 -22.36
C ALA A 5 -15.30 -2.26 -21.06
N VAL A 6 -14.16 -1.58 -20.89
CA VAL A 6 -13.31 -1.73 -19.68
C VAL A 6 -13.43 -0.51 -18.74
N ARG A 7 -14.34 0.43 -19.04
CA ARG A 7 -14.57 1.63 -18.22
C ARG A 7 -15.68 1.49 -17.17
N LEU A 8 -16.37 0.34 -17.09
CA LEU A 8 -17.60 0.22 -16.30
C LEU A 8 -17.70 -1.09 -15.49
N ALA A 9 -16.64 -1.52 -14.77
CA ALA A 9 -16.75 -2.64 -13.82
C ALA A 9 -15.66 -2.72 -12.73
N LEU A 10 -14.98 -1.62 -12.39
CA LEU A 10 -14.25 -1.54 -11.12
C LEU A 10 -14.83 -0.37 -10.32
N GLY A 11 -16.09 -0.55 -9.92
CA GLY A 11 -16.66 0.19 -8.81
C GLY A 11 -15.73 0.01 -7.62
N ALA A 12 -15.29 1.14 -7.08
CA ALA A 12 -14.70 1.32 -5.76
C ALA A 12 -14.47 0.00 -5.00
N SER A 13 -13.26 -0.56 -5.10
CA SER A 13 -12.78 -1.44 -4.04
C SER A 13 -12.46 -0.58 -2.81
N GLU A 14 -13.51 0.04 -2.26
CA GLU A 14 -13.57 0.38 -0.85
C GLU A 14 -13.66 -0.96 -0.13
N HIS A 15 -12.52 -1.62 0.04
CA HIS A 15 -12.36 -2.51 1.17
C HIS A 15 -12.44 -1.62 2.41
N VAL A 16 -13.65 -1.50 2.94
CA VAL A 16 -13.90 -1.05 4.30
C VAL A 16 -13.14 -2.01 5.21
N GLU A 17 -11.94 -1.62 5.66
CA GLU A 17 -11.21 -2.36 6.68
C GLU A 17 -11.95 -2.20 8.01
N LEU A 18 -12.64 -3.27 8.41
CA LEU A 18 -13.17 -3.44 9.76
C LEU A 18 -11.99 -3.61 10.75
N PRO A 19 -12.05 -3.00 11.95
CA PRO A 19 -11.00 -3.18 12.94
C PRO A 19 -11.18 -4.54 13.64
N GLY A 20 -10.23 -5.46 13.45
CA GLY A 20 -10.11 -6.60 14.36
C GLY A 20 -9.41 -7.83 13.79
N ALA A 21 -8.15 -8.03 14.19
CA ALA A 21 -7.79 -9.04 15.19
C ALA A 21 -6.26 -9.09 15.31
N ALA A 22 -5.75 -8.57 16.42
CA ALA A 22 -4.36 -8.68 16.82
C ALA A 22 -4.00 -10.16 17.05
N GLY A 23 -3.38 -10.78 16.05
CA GLY A 23 -2.57 -11.98 16.23
C GLY A 23 -1.17 -11.54 16.66
N ALA A 24 -0.72 -12.02 17.82
CA ALA A 24 0.58 -11.71 18.42
C ALA A 24 1.72 -11.77 17.37
N GLY A 25 2.21 -10.60 16.95
CA GLY A 25 3.27 -10.43 15.94
C GLY A 25 2.93 -9.52 14.75
N ALA A 26 1.66 -9.14 14.55
CA ALA A 26 1.26 -8.20 13.51
C ALA A 26 1.37 -6.74 14.02
N GLY A 27 2.27 -5.96 13.43
CA GLY A 27 2.37 -4.51 13.68
C GLY A 27 1.12 -3.74 13.24
N PRO A 28 1.12 -2.40 13.33
CA PRO A 28 -0.06 -1.55 13.09
C PRO A 28 -0.56 -1.53 11.63
N LEU A 29 0.13 -2.18 10.70
CA LEU A 29 -0.19 -2.19 9.28
C LEU A 29 -0.90 -3.48 8.87
N ALA A 30 -1.89 -3.33 8.01
CA ALA A 30 -2.51 -4.46 7.31
C ALA A 30 -1.49 -5.18 6.42
N LYS A 31 -1.78 -6.43 6.04
CA LYS A 31 -0.89 -7.22 5.18
C LYS A 31 -0.50 -6.48 3.90
N ARG A 32 -1.47 -5.85 3.23
CA ARG A 32 -1.23 -5.13 1.97
C ARG A 32 -0.44 -3.83 2.18
N GLU A 33 -0.70 -3.14 3.26
CA GLU A 33 0.05 -1.94 3.66
C GLU A 33 1.49 -2.28 4.00
N LEU A 34 1.71 -3.40 4.69
CA LEU A 34 3.05 -3.90 4.99
C LEU A 34 3.82 -4.27 3.72
N GLU A 35 3.17 -4.90 2.73
CA GLU A 35 3.78 -5.15 1.42
C GLU A 35 4.20 -3.84 0.74
N VAL A 36 3.33 -2.83 0.72
CA VAL A 36 3.64 -1.51 0.15
C VAL A 36 4.79 -0.83 0.91
N ALA A 37 4.76 -0.85 2.24
CA ALA A 37 5.80 -0.26 3.09
C ALA A 37 7.18 -0.90 2.86
N ARG A 38 7.23 -2.23 2.66
CA ARG A 38 8.48 -2.93 2.31
C ARG A 38 9.04 -2.47 0.97
N LEU A 39 8.20 -2.36 -0.06
CA LEU A 39 8.64 -1.89 -1.38
C LEU A 39 9.07 -0.41 -1.34
N ILE A 40 8.48 0.41 -0.47
CA ILE A 40 8.97 1.77 -0.21
C ILE A 40 10.37 1.74 0.39
N ALA A 41 10.63 0.85 1.35
CA ALA A 41 11.95 0.67 1.95
C ALA A 41 13.01 0.17 0.95
N GLU A 42 12.58 -0.57 -0.08
CA GLU A 42 13.40 -0.93 -1.24
C GLU A 42 13.65 0.25 -2.21
N GLY A 43 13.09 1.43 -1.95
CA GLY A 43 13.26 2.63 -2.78
C GLY A 43 12.33 2.70 -3.99
N MET A 44 11.32 1.82 -4.09
CA MET A 44 10.42 1.80 -5.25
C MET A 44 9.49 3.02 -5.30
N THR A 45 9.24 3.53 -6.50
CA THR A 45 8.18 4.53 -6.77
C THR A 45 6.80 3.88 -6.80
N ASN A 46 5.74 4.67 -6.62
CA ASN A 46 4.37 4.14 -6.69
C ASN A 46 4.08 3.41 -8.02
N LYS A 47 4.64 3.89 -9.14
CA LYS A 47 4.52 3.22 -10.45
C LYS A 47 5.19 1.84 -10.47
N GLN A 48 6.36 1.70 -9.86
CA GLN A 48 7.06 0.41 -9.74
C GLN A 48 6.31 -0.54 -8.80
N ILE A 49 5.83 -0.03 -7.67
CA ILE A 49 5.01 -0.78 -6.72
C ILE A 49 3.73 -1.27 -7.40
N ALA A 50 3.03 -0.38 -8.11
CA ALA A 50 1.82 -0.68 -8.86
C ALA A 50 2.03 -1.81 -9.87
N ALA A 51 3.12 -1.76 -10.63
CA ALA A 51 3.50 -2.81 -11.57
C ALA A 51 3.80 -4.14 -10.88
N ARG A 52 4.53 -4.13 -9.75
CA ARG A 52 4.89 -5.33 -9.00
C ARG A 52 3.69 -5.98 -8.30
N LEU A 53 2.74 -5.17 -7.90
CA LEU A 53 1.57 -5.56 -7.12
C LEU A 53 0.31 -5.72 -7.96
N PHE A 54 0.40 -5.52 -9.28
CA PHE A 54 -0.69 -5.58 -10.27
C PHE A 54 -1.91 -4.72 -9.90
N ILE A 55 -1.66 -3.49 -9.46
CA ILE A 55 -2.69 -2.48 -9.09
C ILE A 55 -2.38 -1.14 -9.75
N SER A 56 -3.28 -0.15 -9.59
CA SER A 56 -3.05 1.19 -10.13
C SER A 56 -2.12 2.03 -9.24
N ASP A 57 -1.41 3.00 -9.84
CA ASP A 57 -0.60 4.00 -9.11
C ASP A 57 -1.45 4.75 -8.06
N ARG A 58 -2.69 5.12 -8.42
CA ARG A 58 -3.66 5.73 -7.50
C ARG A 58 -3.93 4.84 -6.28
N THR A 59 -4.12 3.55 -6.48
CA THR A 59 -4.35 2.59 -5.39
C THR A 59 -3.14 2.51 -4.47
N VAL A 60 -1.92 2.52 -5.03
CA VAL A 60 -0.69 2.60 -4.23
C VAL A 60 -0.66 3.89 -3.41
N ALA A 61 -0.95 5.04 -4.02
CA ALA A 61 -0.98 6.32 -3.32
C ALA A 61 -1.97 6.32 -2.13
N THR A 62 -3.15 5.71 -2.30
CA THR A 62 -4.11 5.50 -1.21
C THR A 62 -3.51 4.67 -0.09
N HIS A 63 -2.88 3.53 -0.40
CA HIS A 63 -2.19 2.72 0.61
C HIS A 63 -1.08 3.50 1.33
N VAL A 64 -0.28 4.31 0.62
CA VAL A 64 0.74 5.16 1.23
C VAL A 64 0.09 6.15 2.21
N GLY A 65 -1.00 6.81 1.81
CA GLY A 65 -1.74 7.71 2.71
C GLY A 65 -2.23 7.01 3.98
N HIS A 66 -2.77 5.79 3.86
CA HIS A 66 -3.21 5.02 5.02
C HIS A 66 -2.04 4.61 5.93
N ILE A 67 -0.92 4.19 5.35
CA ILE A 67 0.31 3.87 6.10
C ILE A 67 0.78 5.08 6.90
N LEU A 68 0.88 6.26 6.25
CA LEU A 68 1.31 7.49 6.91
C LEU A 68 0.39 7.85 8.07
N ASN A 69 -0.93 7.79 7.84
CA ASN A 69 -1.93 8.05 8.88
C ASN A 69 -1.84 7.06 10.05
N LYS A 70 -1.72 5.75 9.76
CA LYS A 70 -1.62 4.70 10.79
C LYS A 70 -0.32 4.77 11.60
N LEU A 71 0.77 5.22 10.99
CA LEU A 71 2.08 5.36 11.66
C LEU A 71 2.32 6.76 12.25
N GLY A 72 1.46 7.75 11.93
CA GLY A 72 1.66 9.14 12.32
C GLY A 72 2.84 9.82 11.61
N PHE A 73 3.19 9.36 10.41
CA PHE A 73 4.31 9.89 9.63
C PHE A 73 3.87 10.95 8.63
N ASN A 74 4.79 11.84 8.27
CA ASN A 74 4.52 12.92 7.33
C ASN A 74 5.13 12.65 5.95
N SER A 75 5.98 11.62 5.82
CA SER A 75 6.71 11.35 4.59
C SER A 75 6.94 9.87 4.34
N ARG A 76 7.03 9.52 3.04
CA ARG A 76 7.44 8.18 2.60
C ARG A 76 8.82 7.76 3.10
N ALA A 77 9.69 8.74 3.38
CA ALA A 77 11.05 8.49 3.87
C ALA A 77 11.02 7.96 5.31
N GLU A 78 10.12 8.47 6.15
CA GLU A 78 9.90 7.94 7.51
C GLU A 78 9.41 6.48 7.46
N VAL A 79 8.53 6.14 6.50
CA VAL A 79 8.08 4.75 6.27
C VAL A 79 9.26 3.84 5.94
N ALA A 80 10.16 4.27 5.04
CA ALA A 80 11.35 3.52 4.67
C ALA A 80 12.29 3.30 5.88
N GLY A 81 12.47 4.33 6.72
CA GLY A 81 13.27 4.23 7.94
C GLY A 81 12.66 3.31 8.99
N TRP A 82 11.33 3.23 9.08
CA TRP A 82 10.61 2.42 10.08
C TRP A 82 10.69 0.91 9.82
N ILE A 83 10.57 0.46 8.56
CA ILE A 83 10.76 -0.95 8.21
C ILE A 83 12.22 -1.40 8.46
N GLY A 84 13.16 -0.47 8.33
CA GLY A 84 14.59 -0.75 8.25
C GLY A 84 14.99 -1.21 6.84
N PRO A 85 16.30 -1.20 6.51
CA PRO A 85 16.77 -1.69 5.23
C PRO A 85 16.44 -3.20 5.08
N PRO A 86 16.19 -3.70 3.85
CA PRO A 86 16.07 -5.13 3.63
C PRO A 86 17.31 -5.83 4.17
N ARG A 87 17.11 -6.84 5.04
CA ARG A 87 18.23 -7.66 5.53
C ARG A 87 18.78 -8.48 4.36
N PRO A 88 20.11 -8.58 4.21
CA PRO A 88 20.75 -9.31 3.11
C PRO A 88 20.42 -10.81 3.13
#